data_AF-A0A9X5XD77-F1
#
_entry.id   AF-A0A9X5XD77-F1
#
_cell.length_a   1.000
_cell.length_b   1.000
_cell.length_c   1.000
_cell.angle_alpha   90.00
_cell.angle_beta   90.00
_cell.angle_gamma   90.00
#
_symmetry.space_group_name_H-M   'P 1'
#
loop_
_entity.id
_entity.type
_entity.pdbx_description
1 polymer ?
#
loop_
_entity_poly.entity_id
_entity_poly.type
_entity_poly.pdbx_seq_one_letter_code
_entity_poly.pdbx_strand_id
1 'polypeptide(L)'
;ERTADVAILLPPVLGIMLIALAWPDGGRLAVNTAAIVLGVPYAVRLVAGAAAPLAQSGYIEAATARGERLWYLTLRELLPNLRATVLALFGLRFVEAVYVISMAGFLQIGPQPPASDWALMVRENAPGILLNPWAVVAPGLAIALLAISVNLASSSLAPRPVRKTVTTS
;
A
#
# COMPACT_ATOMS: atom_id res chain seq x y z
N GLU A 1 -21.32 10.94 7.27
CA GLU A 1 -21.35 9.50 7.61
C GLU A 1 -21.80 8.63 6.44
N ARG A 2 -22.94 8.91 5.79
CA ARG A 2 -23.39 8.14 4.59
C ARG A 2 -22.39 8.07 3.42
N THR A 3 -21.59 9.11 3.20
CA THR A 3 -20.51 9.10 2.20
C THR A 3 -19.32 8.23 2.59
N ALA A 4 -19.06 8.06 3.90
CA ALA A 4 -18.06 7.14 4.40
C ALA A 4 -18.54 5.68 4.30
N ASP A 5 -19.84 5.44 4.49
CA ASP A 5 -20.45 4.11 4.33
C ASP A 5 -20.46 3.66 2.86
N VAL A 6 -20.73 4.56 1.92
CA VAL A 6 -20.63 4.28 0.47
C VAL A 6 -19.17 4.04 0.03
N ALA A 7 -18.21 4.75 0.63
CA ALA A 7 -16.78 4.55 0.38
C ALA A 7 -16.23 3.25 1.02
N ILE A 8 -16.90 2.73 2.05
CA ILE A 8 -16.62 1.41 2.65
C ILE A 8 -17.26 0.28 1.82
N LEU A 9 -18.41 0.53 1.18
CA LEU A 9 -19.13 -0.43 0.34
C LEU A 9 -18.49 -0.67 -1.03
N LEU A 10 -17.78 0.33 -1.58
CA LEU A 10 -16.95 0.13 -2.77
C LEU A 10 -15.53 -0.23 -2.30
N PRO A 11 -15.05 -1.47 -2.50
CA PRO A 11 -13.63 -1.77 -2.38
C PRO A 11 -12.83 -0.68 -3.11
N PRO A 12 -11.83 -0.04 -2.49
CA PRO A 12 -11.06 1.05 -3.11
C PRO A 12 -10.55 0.70 -4.51
N VAL A 13 -10.24 -0.58 -4.72
CA VAL A 13 -9.85 -1.15 -6.01
C VAL A 13 -10.92 -0.98 -7.10
N LEU A 14 -12.21 -1.17 -6.78
CA LEU A 14 -13.29 -0.91 -7.73
C LEU A 14 -13.34 0.57 -8.13
N GLY A 15 -13.15 1.47 -7.18
CA GLY A 15 -13.11 2.91 -7.46
C GLY A 15 -11.92 3.29 -8.36
N ILE A 16 -10.74 2.73 -8.06
CA ILE A 16 -9.54 2.89 -8.91
C ILE A 16 -9.84 2.41 -10.33
N MET A 17 -10.45 1.24 -10.46
CA MET A 17 -10.73 0.65 -11.77
C MET A 17 -11.80 1.44 -12.53
N LEU A 18 -12.87 1.88 -11.87
CA LEU A 18 -13.91 2.71 -12.47
C LEU A 18 -13.31 4.00 -13.05
N ILE A 19 -12.44 4.68 -12.29
CA ILE A 19 -11.76 5.90 -12.75
C ILE A 19 -10.84 5.58 -13.94
N ALA A 20 -10.12 4.46 -13.88
CA ALA A 20 -9.24 4.04 -14.97
C ALA A 20 -10.02 3.73 -16.27
N LEU A 21 -11.18 3.08 -16.18
CA LEU A 21 -12.06 2.83 -17.35
C LEU A 21 -12.73 4.10 -17.86
N ALA A 22 -13.06 5.04 -16.97
CA ALA A 22 -13.67 6.33 -17.34
C ALA A 22 -12.68 7.25 -18.09
N TRP A 23 -11.39 6.96 -18.04
CA TRP A 23 -10.34 7.69 -18.75
C TRP A 23 -9.52 6.76 -19.67
N PRO A 24 -10.05 6.43 -20.87
CA PRO A 24 -9.43 5.47 -21.78
C PRO A 24 -8.00 5.86 -22.19
N ASP A 25 -7.75 7.14 -22.43
CA ASP A 25 -6.42 7.66 -22.82
C ASP A 25 -5.41 7.69 -21.65
N GLY A 26 -5.89 7.53 -20.41
CA GLY A 26 -5.05 7.65 -19.22
C GLY A 26 -4.21 6.40 -18.94
N GLY A 27 -4.63 5.22 -19.41
CA GLY A 27 -3.89 3.95 -19.26
C GLY A 27 -3.34 3.73 -17.84
N ARG A 28 -2.03 3.47 -17.73
CA ARG A 28 -1.34 3.29 -16.43
C ARG A 28 -1.35 4.55 -15.55
N LEU A 29 -1.36 5.74 -16.15
CA LEU A 29 -1.38 6.99 -15.37
C LEU A 29 -2.71 7.16 -14.65
N ALA A 30 -3.83 6.79 -15.27
CA ALA A 30 -5.14 6.82 -14.62
C ALA A 30 -5.19 5.87 -13.42
N VAL A 31 -4.68 4.64 -13.56
CA VAL A 31 -4.60 3.67 -12.45
C VAL A 31 -3.73 4.21 -11.31
N ASN A 32 -2.53 4.72 -11.62
CA ASN A 32 -1.60 5.23 -10.61
C ASN A 32 -2.15 6.46 -9.87
N THR A 33 -2.70 7.43 -10.61
CA THR A 33 -3.26 8.65 -10.02
C THR A 33 -4.47 8.34 -9.15
N ALA A 34 -5.37 7.47 -9.60
CA ALA A 34 -6.52 7.04 -8.80
C ALA A 34 -6.08 6.29 -7.53
N ALA A 35 -5.09 5.39 -7.61
CA ALA A 35 -4.57 4.66 -6.46
C ALA A 35 -3.91 5.59 -5.41
N ILE A 36 -3.24 6.65 -5.86
CA ILE A 36 -2.66 7.68 -4.99
C ILE A 36 -3.77 8.50 -4.34
N VAL A 37 -4.67 9.08 -5.14
CA VAL A 37 -5.72 9.99 -4.66
C VAL A 37 -6.65 9.29 -3.66
N LEU A 38 -7.05 8.05 -3.93
CA LEU A 38 -7.95 7.32 -3.06
C LEU A 38 -7.26 6.71 -1.83
N GLY A 39 -5.98 6.32 -1.95
CA GLY A 39 -5.28 5.62 -0.89
C GLY A 39 -4.46 6.49 0.06
N VAL A 40 -3.98 7.66 -0.37
CA VAL A 40 -3.22 8.59 0.49
C VAL A 40 -4.02 9.05 1.71
N PRO A 41 -5.31 9.43 1.62
CA PRO A 41 -6.07 9.87 2.79
C PRO A 41 -6.15 8.81 3.89
N TYR A 42 -6.26 7.53 3.52
CA TYR A 42 -6.24 6.42 4.46
C TYR A 42 -4.88 6.29 5.16
N ALA A 43 -3.79 6.32 4.39
CA ALA A 43 -2.43 6.28 4.92
C ALA A 43 -2.16 7.43 5.90
N VAL A 44 -2.57 8.65 5.52
CA VAL A 44 -2.42 9.85 6.36
C VAL A 44 -3.20 9.69 7.66
N ARG A 45 -4.46 9.25 7.61
CA ARG A 45 -5.29 9.03 8.81
C ARG A 45 -4.66 8.00 9.75
N LEU A 46 -4.15 6.89 9.21
CA LEU A 46 -3.54 5.83 10.01
C LEU A 46 -2.26 6.33 10.69
N VAL A 47 -1.38 7.00 9.94
CA VAL A 47 -0.13 7.55 10.50
C VAL A 47 -0.41 8.66 11.49
N ALA A 48 -1.38 9.55 11.22
CA ALA A 48 -1.79 10.60 12.16
C ALA A 48 -2.35 10.02 13.46
N GLY A 49 -3.15 8.95 13.39
CA GLY A 49 -3.66 8.25 14.56
C GLY A 49 -2.55 7.64 15.42
N ALA A 50 -1.52 7.06 14.78
CA ALA A 50 -0.36 6.53 15.49
C ALA A 50 0.57 7.64 16.04
N ALA A 51 0.64 8.78 15.34
CA ALA A 51 1.44 9.94 15.71
C ALA A 51 0.87 10.70 16.91
N ALA A 52 -0.46 10.81 17.02
CA ALA A 52 -1.15 11.59 18.05
C ALA A 52 -0.69 11.30 19.50
N PRO A 53 -0.62 10.04 19.98
CA PRO A 53 -0.16 9.75 21.34
C PRO A 53 1.34 10.04 21.53
N LEU A 54 2.16 9.90 20.48
CA LEU A 54 3.59 10.21 20.55
C LEU A 54 3.83 11.73 20.58
N ALA A 55 3.02 12.50 19.87
CA ALA A 55 3.10 13.95 19.86
C ALA A 55 2.77 14.59 21.22
N GLN A 56 2.01 13.89 22.08
CA GLN A 56 1.67 14.33 23.45
C GLN A 56 2.66 13.80 24.51
N SER A 57 3.81 13.27 24.08
CA SER A 57 4.80 12.71 25.01
C SER A 57 5.74 13.78 25.58
N GLY A 58 6.21 13.56 26.80
CA GLY A 58 7.06 14.53 27.51
C GLY A 58 8.40 14.86 26.81
N TYR A 59 8.94 13.96 25.97
CA TYR A 59 10.17 14.27 25.21
C TYR A 59 9.90 15.24 24.06
N ILE A 60 8.73 15.15 23.40
CA ILE A 60 8.29 16.10 22.37
C ILE A 60 7.95 17.45 23.02
N GLU A 61 7.32 17.44 24.18
CA GLU A 61 7.04 18.67 24.94
C GLU A 61 8.32 19.38 25.35
N ALA A 62 9.32 18.65 25.87
CA ALA A 62 10.63 19.19 26.20
C ALA A 62 11.39 19.71 24.97
N ALA A 63 11.33 19.01 23.83
CA ALA A 63 11.92 19.46 22.57
C ALA A 63 11.27 20.74 22.04
N THR A 64 9.94 20.83 22.15
CA THR A 64 9.17 22.02 21.76
C THR A 64 9.51 23.20 22.67
N ALA A 65 9.66 22.98 23.99
CA ALA A 65 10.07 24.00 24.95
C ALA A 65 11.49 24.54 24.69
N ARG A 66 12.37 23.74 24.06
CA ARG A 66 13.69 24.19 23.58
C ARG A 66 13.63 25.03 22.30
N GLY A 67 12.46 25.19 21.68
CA GLY A 67 12.28 25.94 20.44
C GLY A 67 12.68 25.17 19.18
N GLU A 68 12.68 23.84 19.21
CA GLU A 68 13.00 23.02 18.04
C GLU A 68 11.93 23.15 16.95
N ARG A 69 12.35 23.09 15.68
CA ARG A 69 11.45 23.29 14.53
C ARG A 69 10.62 22.03 14.25
N LEU A 70 9.39 22.20 13.74
CA LEU A 70 8.48 21.10 13.40
C LEU A 70 9.12 19.99 12.55
N TRP A 71 9.97 20.34 11.59
CA TRP A 71 10.65 19.35 10.76
C TRP A 71 11.59 18.45 11.56
N TYR A 72 12.27 19.00 12.57
CA TYR A 72 13.17 18.27 13.46
C TYR A 72 12.37 17.31 14.34
N LEU A 73 11.31 17.82 15.00
CA LEU A 73 10.38 17.00 15.78
C LEU A 73 9.79 15.86 14.93
N THR A 74 9.39 16.15 13.71
CA THR A 74 8.78 15.14 12.84
C THR A 74 9.80 14.08 12.39
N LEU A 75 10.93 14.48 11.82
CA LEU A 75 11.86 13.54 11.19
C LEU A 75 12.77 12.83 12.19
N ARG A 76 13.11 13.47 13.31
CA ARG A 76 14.11 12.96 14.26
C ARG A 76 13.48 12.36 15.50
N GLU A 77 12.34 12.89 15.95
CA GLU A 77 11.66 12.39 17.15
C GLU A 77 10.49 11.47 16.80
N LEU A 78 9.60 11.88 15.89
CA LEU A 78 8.35 11.17 15.62
C LEU A 78 8.53 9.99 14.64
N LEU A 79 9.18 10.23 13.50
CA LEU A 79 9.30 9.27 12.40
C LEU A 79 10.04 7.98 12.81
N PRO A 80 11.16 8.01 13.56
CA PRO A 80 11.83 6.79 14.01
C PRO A 80 10.99 5.96 14.97
N ASN A 81 10.14 6.60 15.77
CA ASN A 81 9.20 5.92 16.68
C ASN A 81 8.00 5.31 15.93
N LEU A 82 7.60 5.91 14.81
CA LEU A 82 6.54 5.41 13.93
C LEU A 82 7.03 4.39 12.88
N ARG A 83 8.33 4.10 12.81
CA ARG A 83 8.90 3.24 11.76
C ARG A 83 8.21 1.88 11.63
N ALA A 84 7.81 1.26 12.75
CA ALA A 84 7.09 -0.01 12.74
C ALA A 84 5.72 0.13 12.04
N THR A 85 4.96 1.17 12.38
CA THR A 85 3.67 1.48 11.76
C THR A 85 3.81 1.81 10.27
N VAL A 86 4.82 2.63 9.92
CA VAL A 86 5.05 3.04 8.53
C VAL A 86 5.46 1.84 7.66
N LEU A 87 6.34 0.96 8.16
CA LEU A 87 6.76 -0.24 7.44
C LEU A 87 5.61 -1.24 7.28
N ALA A 88 4.80 -1.46 8.32
CA ALA A 88 3.62 -2.31 8.22
C ALA A 88 2.61 -1.77 7.19
N LEU A 89 2.35 -0.46 7.22
CA LEU A 89 1.50 0.21 6.23
C LEU A 89 2.07 0.10 4.81
N PHE A 90 3.38 0.25 4.65
CA PHE A 90 4.05 0.07 3.36
C PHE A 90 3.83 -1.33 2.81
N GLY A 91 4.03 -2.39 3.61
CA GLY A 91 3.79 -3.77 3.20
C GLY A 91 2.35 -4.00 2.73
N LEU A 92 1.38 -3.53 3.52
CA LEU A 92 -0.04 -3.60 3.15
C LEU A 92 -0.33 -2.89 1.83
N ARG A 93 0.17 -1.66 1.66
CA ARG A 93 -0.05 -0.84 0.46
C ARG A 93 0.69 -1.39 -0.76
N PHE A 94 1.81 -2.06 -0.57
CA PHE A 94 2.52 -2.74 -1.64
C PHE A 94 1.71 -3.91 -2.20
N VAL A 95 1.15 -4.76 -1.32
CA VAL A 95 0.29 -5.88 -1.75
C VAL A 95 -0.94 -5.35 -2.51
N GLU A 96 -1.57 -4.30 -1.99
CA GLU A 96 -2.68 -3.63 -2.66
C GLU A 96 -2.27 -3.09 -4.05
N ALA A 97 -1.12 -2.45 -4.16
CA ALA A 97 -0.62 -1.92 -5.44
C ALA A 97 -0.37 -3.05 -6.46
N VAL A 98 0.24 -4.17 -6.04
CA VAL A 98 0.42 -5.34 -6.91
C VAL A 98 -0.93 -5.88 -7.38
N TYR A 99 -1.93 -5.96 -6.50
CA TYR A 99 -3.27 -6.39 -6.86
C TYR A 99 -3.93 -5.44 -7.88
N VAL A 100 -3.86 -4.13 -7.65
CA VAL A 100 -4.38 -3.09 -8.55
C VAL A 100 -3.74 -3.16 -9.93
N ILE A 101 -2.40 -3.24 -10.00
CA ILE A 101 -1.66 -3.32 -11.26
C ILE A 101 -2.00 -4.63 -11.99
N SER A 102 -2.09 -5.73 -11.26
CA SER A 102 -2.44 -7.03 -11.86
C SER A 102 -3.83 -6.96 -12.47
N MET A 103 -4.81 -6.44 -11.73
CA MET A 103 -6.19 -6.32 -12.20
C MET A 103 -6.30 -5.36 -13.39
N ALA A 104 -5.54 -4.26 -13.40
CA ALA A 104 -5.44 -3.36 -14.55
C ALA A 104 -4.89 -4.09 -15.79
N GLY A 105 -3.81 -4.87 -15.65
CA GLY A 105 -3.25 -5.68 -16.73
C GLY A 105 -4.24 -6.72 -17.28
N PHE A 106 -4.98 -7.39 -16.39
CA PHE A 106 -6.08 -8.30 -16.78
C PHE A 106 -7.21 -7.60 -17.54
N LEU A 107 -7.50 -6.35 -17.22
CA LEU A 107 -8.50 -5.54 -17.94
C LEU A 107 -7.93 -4.86 -19.19
N GLN A 108 -6.68 -5.17 -19.58
CA GLN A 108 -5.95 -4.54 -20.68
C GLN A 108 -5.75 -3.03 -20.53
N ILE A 109 -5.80 -2.54 -19.30
CA ILE A 109 -5.48 -1.16 -18.95
C ILE A 109 -3.97 -1.10 -18.70
N GLY A 110 -3.22 -1.06 -19.79
CA GLY A 110 -1.77 -1.20 -19.73
C GLY A 110 -1.11 -1.19 -21.10
N PRO A 111 0.24 -1.26 -21.13
CA PRO A 111 0.99 -1.37 -22.36
C PRO A 111 0.60 -2.66 -23.08
N GLN A 112 0.44 -2.53 -24.38
CA GLN A 112 0.18 -3.66 -25.26
C GLN A 112 1.45 -4.52 -25.40
N PRO A 113 1.32 -5.80 -25.79
CA PRO A 113 2.46 -6.66 -26.13
C PRO A 113 3.43 -5.97 -27.11
N PRO A 114 4.75 -6.22 -27.04
CA PRO A 114 5.45 -7.29 -26.30
C PRO A 114 5.93 -6.87 -24.89
N ALA A 115 5.21 -5.99 -24.20
CA ALA A 115 5.59 -5.56 -22.85
C ALA A 115 5.69 -6.74 -21.86
N SER A 116 6.72 -6.73 -21.01
CA SER A 116 6.93 -7.71 -19.94
C SER A 116 5.99 -7.43 -18.75
N ASP A 117 4.70 -7.71 -18.92
CA ASP A 117 3.67 -7.57 -17.89
C ASP A 117 3.15 -8.95 -17.47
N TRP A 118 3.52 -9.39 -16.27
CA TRP A 118 3.17 -10.73 -15.78
C TRP A 118 1.67 -10.97 -15.69
N ALA A 119 0.87 -9.95 -15.38
CA ALA A 119 -0.58 -10.11 -15.29
C ALA A 119 -1.22 -10.26 -16.67
N LEU A 120 -0.70 -9.51 -17.66
CA LEU A 120 -1.11 -9.68 -19.05
C LEU A 120 -0.72 -11.07 -19.58
N MET A 121 0.48 -11.55 -19.25
CA MET A 121 0.93 -12.91 -19.63
C MET A 121 -0.03 -13.99 -19.12
N VAL A 122 -0.50 -13.89 -17.87
CA VAL A 122 -1.48 -14.84 -17.33
C VAL A 122 -2.75 -14.85 -18.17
N ARG A 123 -3.27 -13.66 -18.49
CA ARG A 123 -4.49 -13.51 -19.28
C ARG A 123 -4.35 -14.07 -20.69
N GLU A 124 -3.28 -13.73 -21.40
CA GLU A 124 -3.06 -14.15 -22.78
C GLU A 124 -2.90 -15.66 -22.93
N ASN A 125 -2.28 -16.30 -21.94
CA ASN A 125 -2.05 -17.74 -21.94
C ASN A 125 -3.21 -18.54 -21.33
N ALA A 126 -4.22 -17.88 -20.73
CA ALA A 126 -5.36 -18.54 -20.10
C ALA A 126 -6.12 -19.50 -21.04
N PRO A 127 -6.39 -19.17 -22.33
CA PRO A 127 -7.04 -20.10 -23.25
C PRO A 127 -6.21 -21.36 -23.53
N GLY A 128 -4.89 -21.25 -23.44
CA GLY A 128 -3.92 -22.34 -23.70
C GLY A 128 -3.49 -23.12 -22.45
N ILE A 129 -4.15 -22.92 -21.31
CA ILE A 129 -3.71 -23.49 -20.02
C ILE A 129 -3.61 -25.01 -20.03
N LEU A 130 -4.46 -25.71 -20.78
CA LEU A 130 -4.42 -27.17 -20.89
C LEU A 130 -3.25 -27.68 -21.73
N LEU A 131 -2.72 -26.84 -22.63
CA LEU A 131 -1.58 -27.17 -23.50
C LEU A 131 -0.25 -26.86 -22.81
N ASN A 132 -0.17 -25.71 -22.16
CA ASN A 132 1.02 -25.28 -21.42
C ASN A 132 0.61 -24.56 -20.12
N PRO A 133 0.36 -25.31 -19.02
CA PRO A 133 -0.02 -24.73 -17.74
C PRO A 133 1.01 -23.73 -17.20
N TRP A 134 2.30 -23.94 -17.50
CA TRP A 134 3.39 -23.10 -17.00
C TRP A 134 3.35 -21.67 -17.54
N ALA A 135 2.77 -21.46 -18.72
CA ALA A 135 2.61 -20.12 -19.30
C ALA A 135 1.67 -19.22 -18.47
N VAL A 136 0.81 -19.81 -17.65
CA VAL A 136 -0.08 -19.13 -16.69
C VAL A 136 0.48 -19.19 -15.27
N VAL A 137 0.93 -20.36 -14.83
CA VAL A 137 1.35 -20.60 -13.44
C VAL A 137 2.63 -19.84 -13.09
N ALA A 138 3.62 -19.80 -13.99
CA ALA A 138 4.90 -19.15 -13.69
C ALA A 138 4.77 -17.63 -13.42
N PRO A 139 4.13 -16.82 -14.29
CA PRO A 139 3.93 -15.40 -13.99
C PRO A 139 3.01 -15.18 -12.79
N GLY A 140 2.00 -16.03 -12.57
CA GLY A 140 1.15 -15.97 -11.38
C GLY A 140 1.92 -16.19 -10.07
N LEU A 141 2.81 -17.20 -10.06
CA LEU A 141 3.69 -17.45 -8.92
C LEU A 141 4.70 -16.32 -8.71
N ALA A 142 5.24 -15.73 -9.77
CA ALA A 142 6.15 -14.60 -9.66
C ALA A 142 5.48 -13.40 -8.97
N ILE A 143 4.25 -13.06 -9.35
CA ILE A 143 3.45 -12.00 -8.70
C ILE A 143 3.22 -12.32 -7.22
N ALA A 144 2.79 -13.56 -6.91
CA ALA A 144 2.51 -13.98 -5.55
C ALA A 144 3.76 -13.95 -4.66
N LEU A 145 4.88 -14.50 -5.15
CA LEU A 145 6.15 -14.51 -4.44
C LEU A 145 6.67 -13.09 -4.19
N LEU A 146 6.55 -12.19 -5.17
CA LEU A 146 6.93 -10.79 -5.01
C LEU A 146 6.11 -10.11 -3.91
N ALA A 147 4.78 -10.23 -3.97
CA ALA A 147 3.88 -9.63 -2.99
C ALA A 147 4.16 -10.15 -1.57
N ILE A 148 4.29 -11.46 -1.42
CA ILE A 148 4.56 -12.11 -0.12
C ILE A 148 5.93 -11.69 0.40
N SER A 149 6.98 -11.73 -0.44
CA SER A 149 8.35 -11.43 -0.01
C SER A 149 8.49 -10.00 0.49
N VAL A 150 7.91 -9.02 -0.22
CA VAL A 150 7.95 -7.62 0.20
C VAL A 150 7.11 -7.39 1.45
N ASN A 151 5.94 -8.01 1.56
CA ASN A 151 5.10 -7.88 2.76
C ASN A 151 5.80 -8.46 4.01
N LEU A 152 6.42 -9.64 3.88
CA LEU A 152 7.22 -10.25 4.95
C LEU A 152 8.45 -9.42 5.28
N ALA A 153 9.18 -8.92 4.28
CA ALA A 153 10.34 -8.05 4.49
C ALA A 153 9.95 -6.76 5.23
N SER A 154 8.82 -6.15 4.88
CA SER A 154 8.32 -4.95 5.54
C SER A 154 7.97 -5.24 7.01
N SER A 155 7.34 -6.38 7.27
CA SER A 155 7.00 -6.83 8.62
C SER A 155 8.20 -7.24 9.46
N SER A 156 9.24 -7.81 8.85
CA SER A 156 10.45 -8.24 9.56
C SER A 156 11.38 -7.09 9.92
N LEU A 157 11.43 -6.06 9.05
CA LEU A 157 12.14 -4.81 9.31
C LEU A 157 11.43 -3.94 10.35
N ALA A 158 10.11 -4.13 10.53
CA ALA A 158 9.34 -3.44 11.55
C ALA A 158 9.77 -3.93 12.95
N PRO A 159 10.34 -3.05 13.79
CA PRO A 159 10.73 -3.42 15.15
C PRO A 159 9.51 -3.87 15.95
N ARG A 160 9.66 -4.92 16.75
CA ARG A 160 8.61 -5.34 17.67
C ARG A 160 8.34 -4.23 18.69
N PRO A 161 7.06 -3.89 18.97
CA PRO A 161 6.75 -2.99 20.05
C PRO A 161 7.23 -3.62 21.36
N VAL A 162 8.05 -2.88 22.12
CA VAL A 162 8.50 -3.29 23.46
C VAL A 162 7.25 -3.38 24.32
N ARG A 163 6.86 -4.60 24.68
CA ARG A 163 5.74 -4.86 25.58
C ARG A 163 6.14 -4.32 26.95
N LYS A 164 5.64 -3.14 27.34
CA LYS A 164 5.76 -2.69 28.73
C LYS A 164 4.93 -3.65 29.58
N THR A 165 5.59 -4.59 30.23
CA THR A 165 4.98 -5.38 31.31
C THR A 165 4.55 -4.39 32.38
N VAL A 166 3.23 -4.21 32.51
CA VAL A 166 2.65 -3.52 33.65
C VAL A 166 2.90 -4.43 34.85
N THR A 167 3.96 -4.15 35.60
CA THR A 167 4.13 -4.69 36.94
C THR A 167 3.06 -4.04 37.81
N THR A 168 1.96 -4.74 38.01
CA THR A 168 1.02 -4.48 39.08
C THR A 168 1.72 -4.81 40.40
N SER A 169 2.11 -3.79 41.16
CA SER A 169 2.49 -3.89 42.57
C SER A 169 1.37 -3.34 43.44
#